data_AF-A0A212C7B3-F1
#
_entry.id   AF-A0A212C7B3-F1
#
_cell.length_a   1.000
_cell.length_b   1.000
_cell.length_c   1.000
_cell.angle_alpha   90.00
_cell.angle_beta   90.00
_cell.angle_gamma   90.00
#
_symmetry.space_group_name_H-M   'P 1'
#
loop_
_entity.id
_entity.type
_entity.pdbx_description
1 polymer ?
#
loop_
_entity_poly.entity_id
_entity_poly.type
_entity_poly.pdbx_seq_one_letter_code
_entity_poly.pdbx_strand_id
1 'polypeptide(L)'
;NEILLEKKSKRSKILKLKFPRTEEERRLRTQSMRRLEVKKEQQQQNFVDLACECSAVICCRVTPKQKAMVVDLVKRYKKAITLAIGDGANDVNMIKTAHIGVGISGQEGMQAVMSSDYSFAQFRHLQRLLLVHGRWSYIRMCKFLRYFFYKNFAFTLVHF
;
A
#
# COMPACT_ATOMS: atom_id res chain seq x y z
N ASN A 1 -50.57 28.32 4.69
CA ASN A 1 -50.15 26.90 4.61
C ASN A 1 -48.62 26.73 4.70
N GLU A 2 -47.93 27.43 5.60
CA GLU A 2 -46.46 27.26 5.79
C GLU A 2 -46.13 26.81 7.23
N ILE A 3 -46.93 27.23 8.20
CA ILE A 3 -46.77 26.90 9.63
C ILE A 3 -46.97 25.39 9.91
N LEU A 4 -47.82 24.70 9.12
CA LEU A 4 -48.04 23.24 9.20
C LEU A 4 -46.87 22.43 8.58
N LEU A 5 -46.21 22.96 7.55
CA LEU A 5 -45.04 22.34 6.91
C LEU A 5 -43.80 22.46 7.79
N GLU A 6 -43.61 23.60 8.47
CA GLU A 6 -42.52 23.79 9.42
C GLU A 6 -42.66 22.90 10.67
N LYS A 7 -43.88 22.69 11.16
CA LYS A 7 -44.16 21.78 12.29
C LYS A 7 -43.89 20.30 11.92
N LYS A 8 -44.19 19.87 10.69
CA LYS A 8 -43.83 18.51 10.21
C LYS A 8 -42.31 18.32 10.07
N SER A 9 -41.59 19.32 9.57
CA SER A 9 -40.12 19.29 9.45
C SER A 9 -39.41 19.23 10.81
N LYS A 10 -39.91 19.99 11.80
CA LYS A 10 -39.37 19.98 13.18
C LYS A 10 -39.71 18.68 13.93
N ARG A 11 -40.89 18.07 13.75
CA ARG A 11 -41.24 16.76 14.32
C ARG A 11 -40.38 15.61 13.78
N SER A 12 -40.04 15.65 12.47
CA SER A 12 -39.18 14.64 11.85
C SER A 12 -37.71 14.72 12.32
N LYS A 13 -37.26 15.92 12.74
CA LYS A 13 -35.92 16.12 13.32
C LYS A 13 -35.81 15.75 14.82
N ILE A 14 -36.92 15.75 15.56
CA ILE A 14 -36.94 15.49 17.02
C ILE A 14 -37.02 13.98 17.37
N LEU A 15 -37.30 13.09 16.42
CA LEU A 15 -37.36 11.64 16.67
C LEU A 15 -36.35 10.81 15.86
N LYS A 16 -35.08 11.27 15.85
CA LYS A 16 -33.94 10.35 15.74
C LYS A 16 -33.07 10.47 16.99
N LEU A 17 -33.68 10.44 18.18
CA LEU A 17 -32.96 9.91 19.33
C LEU A 17 -32.60 8.46 18.98
N LYS A 18 -31.35 8.22 18.58
CA LYS A 18 -30.80 6.88 18.53
C LYS A 18 -30.79 6.39 19.98
N PHE A 19 -31.84 5.67 20.37
CA PHE A 19 -31.81 4.90 21.61
C PHE A 19 -30.51 4.07 21.64
N PRO A 20 -29.80 4.04 22.77
CA PRO A 20 -28.59 3.23 22.88
C PRO A 20 -28.95 1.78 22.56
N ARG A 21 -28.30 1.21 21.54
CA ARG A 21 -28.57 -0.16 21.09
C ARG A 21 -28.38 -1.16 22.21
N THR A 22 -29.26 -2.16 22.26
CA THR A 22 -29.18 -3.29 23.18
C THR A 22 -27.87 -4.06 22.98
N GLU A 23 -27.39 -4.75 24.02
CA GLU A 23 -26.15 -5.54 23.92
C GLU A 23 -26.20 -6.58 22.80
N GLU A 24 -27.35 -7.22 22.59
CA GLU A 24 -27.54 -8.21 21.53
C GLU A 24 -27.41 -7.58 20.13
N GLU A 25 -28.00 -6.42 19.88
CA GLU A 25 -27.84 -5.67 18.63
C GLU A 25 -26.39 -5.27 18.36
N ARG A 26 -25.63 -4.96 19.43
CA ARG A 26 -24.19 -4.68 19.32
C ARG A 26 -23.41 -5.94 18.97
N ARG A 27 -23.68 -7.08 19.62
CA ARG A 27 -23.03 -8.38 19.35
C ARG A 27 -23.30 -8.85 17.93
N LEU A 28 -24.56 -8.82 17.49
CA LEU A 28 -24.97 -9.18 16.13
C LEU A 28 -24.29 -8.31 15.07
N ARG A 29 -24.20 -6.99 15.32
CA ARG A 29 -23.50 -6.07 14.41
C ARG A 29 -22.00 -6.34 14.36
N THR A 30 -21.35 -6.60 15.49
CA THR A 30 -19.93 -6.93 15.52
C THR A 30 -19.66 -8.23 14.76
N GLN A 31 -20.53 -9.24 14.92
CA GLN A 31 -20.41 -10.50 14.19
C GLN A 31 -20.64 -10.33 12.68
N SER A 32 -21.61 -9.50 12.28
CA SER A 32 -21.85 -9.21 10.86
C SER A 32 -20.71 -8.39 10.23
N MET A 33 -20.15 -7.41 10.94
CA MET A 33 -18.97 -6.67 10.50
C MET A 33 -17.75 -7.59 10.31
N ARG A 34 -17.47 -8.48 11.27
CA ARG A 34 -16.38 -9.47 11.13
C ARG A 34 -16.56 -10.38 9.92
N ARG A 35 -17.78 -10.85 9.66
CA ARG A 35 -18.07 -11.68 8.46
C ARG A 35 -17.82 -10.90 7.16
N LEU A 36 -18.20 -9.62 7.12
CA LEU A 36 -17.94 -8.76 5.96
C LEU A 36 -16.44 -8.50 5.76
N GLU A 37 -15.69 -8.31 6.84
CA GLU A 37 -14.23 -8.14 6.79
C GLU A 37 -13.54 -9.38 6.25
N VAL A 38 -13.85 -10.57 6.78
CA VAL A 38 -13.30 -11.84 6.27
C VAL A 38 -13.64 -12.05 4.80
N LYS A 39 -14.89 -11.77 4.40
CA LYS A 39 -15.30 -11.88 3.00
C LYS A 39 -14.51 -10.91 2.10
N LYS A 40 -14.25 -9.70 2.59
CA LYS A 40 -13.46 -8.68 1.87
C LYS A 40 -11.99 -9.10 1.73
N GLU A 41 -11.39 -9.63 2.80
CA GLU A 41 -10.01 -10.15 2.75
C GLU A 41 -9.89 -11.30 1.74
N GLN A 42 -10.86 -12.22 1.72
CA GLN A 42 -10.88 -13.30 0.73
C GLN A 42 -10.99 -12.76 -0.70
N GLN A 43 -11.85 -11.77 -0.95
CA GLN A 43 -11.98 -11.15 -2.26
C GLN A 43 -10.70 -10.43 -2.70
N GLN A 44 -10.01 -9.78 -1.76
CA GLN A 44 -8.74 -9.11 -2.01
C GLN A 44 -7.64 -10.12 -2.37
N GLN A 45 -7.57 -11.24 -1.64
CA GLN A 45 -6.63 -12.30 -1.95
C GLN A 45 -6.89 -12.91 -3.33
N ASN A 46 -8.14 -13.28 -3.62
CA ASN A 46 -8.52 -13.82 -4.93
C ASN A 46 -8.19 -12.86 -6.08
N PHE A 47 -8.37 -11.55 -5.87
CA PHE A 47 -8.00 -10.53 -6.85
C PHE A 47 -6.49 -10.52 -7.12
N VAL A 48 -5.65 -10.58 -6.07
CA VAL A 48 -4.19 -10.60 -6.22
C VAL A 48 -3.73 -11.90 -6.88
N ASP A 49 -4.34 -13.03 -6.53
CA ASP A 49 -4.01 -14.32 -7.12
C ASP A 49 -4.30 -14.33 -8.62
N LEU A 50 -5.51 -13.91 -9.03
CA LEU A 50 -5.86 -13.75 -10.45
C LEU A 50 -4.94 -12.76 -11.18
N ALA A 51 -4.65 -11.61 -10.56
CA ALA A 51 -3.75 -10.62 -11.15
C ALA A 51 -2.33 -11.16 -11.37
N CYS A 52 -1.86 -12.08 -10.53
CA CYS A 52 -0.54 -12.70 -10.66
C CYS A 52 -0.49 -13.85 -11.68
N GLU A 53 -1.63 -14.41 -12.06
CA GLU A 53 -1.70 -15.38 -13.18
C GLU A 53 -1.62 -14.67 -14.54
N CYS A 54 -2.00 -13.40 -14.61
CA CYS A 54 -1.88 -12.57 -15.81
C CYS A 54 -0.43 -12.14 -16.08
N SER A 55 -0.01 -12.13 -17.36
CA SER A 55 1.31 -11.61 -17.74
C SER A 55 1.44 -10.09 -17.56
N ALA A 56 0.34 -9.36 -17.69
CA ALA A 56 0.26 -7.92 -17.48
C ALA A 56 -1.12 -7.52 -16.95
N VAL A 57 -1.15 -6.50 -16.09
CA VAL A 57 -2.39 -5.94 -15.53
C VAL A 57 -2.38 -4.44 -15.72
N ILE A 58 -3.49 -3.90 -16.23
CA ILE A 58 -3.67 -2.46 -16.47
C ILE A 58 -4.84 -1.97 -15.61
N CYS A 59 -4.56 -1.01 -14.73
CA CYS A 59 -5.59 -0.39 -13.89
C CYS A 59 -5.92 1.00 -14.44
N CYS A 60 -7.16 1.20 -14.89
CA CYS A 60 -7.62 2.44 -15.51
C CYS A 60 -8.41 3.32 -14.52
N ARG A 61 -8.34 4.65 -14.69
CA ARG A 61 -9.13 5.64 -13.91
C ARG A 61 -9.00 5.45 -12.39
N VAL A 62 -7.78 5.19 -11.93
CA VAL A 62 -7.47 4.88 -10.53
C VAL A 62 -7.19 6.15 -9.74
N THR A 63 -7.82 6.31 -8.58
CA THR A 63 -7.50 7.41 -7.66
C THR A 63 -6.13 7.21 -7.00
N PRO A 64 -5.42 8.28 -6.58
CA PRO A 64 -4.13 8.16 -5.88
C PRO A 64 -4.14 7.19 -4.70
N LYS A 65 -5.24 7.15 -3.94
CA LYS A 65 -5.45 6.22 -2.84
C LYS A 65 -5.53 4.77 -3.33
N GLN A 66 -6.25 4.52 -4.42
CA GLN A 66 -6.38 3.18 -4.98
C GLN A 66 -5.06 2.66 -5.56
N LYS A 67 -4.23 3.53 -6.15
CA LYS A 67 -2.88 3.14 -6.59
C LYS A 67 -2.05 2.55 -5.44
N ALA A 68 -2.02 3.24 -4.29
CA ALA A 68 -1.34 2.77 -3.09
C ALA A 68 -1.96 1.47 -2.54
N MET A 69 -3.29 1.35 -2.52
CA MET A 69 -3.96 0.11 -2.06
C MET A 69 -3.59 -1.11 -2.90
N VAL A 70 -3.43 -0.96 -4.23
CA VAL A 70 -3.01 -2.08 -5.09
C VAL A 70 -1.60 -2.55 -4.73
N VAL A 71 -0.66 -1.62 -4.54
CA VAL A 71 0.72 -1.96 -4.14
C VAL A 71 0.75 -2.64 -2.77
N ASP A 72 -0.02 -2.11 -1.81
CA ASP A 72 -0.14 -2.67 -0.46
C ASP A 72 -0.73 -4.10 -0.47
N LEU A 73 -1.76 -4.34 -1.29
CA LEU A 73 -2.35 -5.67 -1.47
C LEU A 73 -1.32 -6.69 -1.97
N VAL A 74 -0.61 -6.37 -3.06
CA VAL A 74 0.42 -7.26 -3.63
C VAL A 74 1.53 -7.52 -2.61
N LYS A 75 1.98 -6.47 -1.91
CA LYS A 75 3.01 -6.56 -0.86
C LYS A 75 2.59 -7.50 0.28
N ARG A 76 1.35 -7.40 0.76
CA ARG A 76 0.82 -8.24 1.85
C ARG A 76 0.68 -9.70 1.46
N TYR A 77 0.08 -9.99 0.30
CA TYR A 77 -0.31 -11.35 -0.05
C TYR A 77 0.79 -12.14 -0.77
N LYS A 78 1.65 -11.51 -1.57
CA LYS A 78 2.71 -12.22 -2.31
C LYS A 78 4.08 -12.20 -1.63
N LYS A 79 4.27 -11.39 -0.58
CA LYS A 79 5.55 -11.22 0.14
C LYS A 79 6.75 -10.94 -0.80
N ALA A 80 6.48 -10.34 -1.95
CA ALA A 80 7.49 -9.98 -2.94
C ALA A 80 7.99 -8.55 -2.70
N ILE A 81 9.23 -8.28 -3.12
CA ILE A 81 9.75 -6.91 -3.18
C ILE A 81 9.00 -6.18 -4.30
N THR A 82 8.40 -5.05 -3.94
CA THR A 82 7.58 -4.24 -4.83
C THR A 82 8.29 -2.93 -5.12
N LEU A 83 8.26 -2.52 -6.39
CA LEU A 83 8.82 -1.26 -6.84
C LEU A 83 7.71 -0.43 -7.48
N ALA A 84 7.62 0.85 -7.10
CA ALA A 84 6.67 1.79 -7.67
C ALA A 84 7.39 2.99 -8.27
N ILE A 85 6.95 3.39 -9.46
CA ILE A 85 7.50 4.54 -10.21
C ILE A 85 6.39 5.55 -10.45
N GLY A 86 6.70 6.83 -10.33
CA GLY A 86 5.80 7.90 -10.74
C GLY A 86 6.54 9.22 -10.89
N ASP A 87 5.89 10.19 -11.51
CA ASP A 87 6.42 11.52 -11.82
C ASP A 87 5.66 12.64 -11.08
N GLY A 88 4.36 12.44 -10.84
CA GLY A 88 3.48 13.45 -10.24
C GLY A 88 3.12 13.24 -8.77
N ALA A 89 2.40 14.23 -8.22
CA ALA A 89 1.82 14.21 -6.87
C ALA A 89 0.91 13.00 -6.62
N ASN A 90 0.23 12.53 -7.67
CA ASN A 90 -0.73 11.43 -7.63
C ASN A 90 -0.08 10.07 -7.31
N ASP A 91 1.22 9.95 -7.53
CA ASP A 91 1.96 8.71 -7.33
C ASP A 91 2.73 8.68 -6.02
N VAL A 92 2.80 9.79 -5.28
CA VAL A 92 3.54 9.90 -4.01
C VAL A 92 3.13 8.81 -3.02
N ASN A 93 1.83 8.57 -2.84
CA ASN A 93 1.35 7.53 -1.92
C ASN A 93 1.70 6.13 -2.41
N MET A 94 1.65 5.89 -3.72
CA MET A 94 2.02 4.61 -4.33
C MET A 94 3.52 4.34 -4.14
N ILE A 95 4.36 5.33 -4.42
CA ILE A 95 5.82 5.31 -4.25
C ILE A 95 6.18 4.98 -2.81
N LYS A 96 5.60 5.70 -1.83
CA LYS A 96 5.86 5.50 -0.40
C LYS A 96 5.39 4.15 0.14
N THR A 97 4.39 3.54 -0.49
CA THR A 97 3.83 2.25 -0.04
C THR A 97 4.69 1.06 -0.50
N ALA A 98 5.36 1.20 -1.65
CA ALA A 98 6.25 0.18 -2.19
C ALA A 98 7.48 -0.05 -1.30
N HIS A 99 8.22 -1.13 -1.55
CA HIS A 99 9.51 -1.34 -0.89
C HIS A 99 10.62 -0.46 -1.47
N ILE A 100 10.51 -0.17 -2.77
CA ILE A 100 11.43 0.70 -3.49
C ILE A 100 10.58 1.72 -4.23
N GLY A 101 10.72 2.98 -3.86
CA GLY A 101 10.09 4.11 -4.50
C GLY A 101 11.02 4.79 -5.50
N VAL A 102 10.53 5.04 -6.72
CA VAL A 102 11.31 5.69 -7.77
C VAL A 102 10.56 6.90 -8.33
N GLY A 103 11.20 8.06 -8.31
CA GLY A 103 10.66 9.30 -8.83
C GLY A 103 11.24 9.64 -10.21
N ILE A 104 10.38 9.88 -11.19
CA ILE A 104 10.80 10.43 -12.48
C ILE A 104 10.74 11.96 -12.40
N SER A 105 11.85 12.64 -12.71
CA SER A 105 11.83 14.10 -12.78
C SER A 105 11.13 14.55 -14.07
N GLY A 106 9.90 15.01 -13.95
CA GLY A 106 9.06 15.47 -15.05
C GLY A 106 8.57 16.90 -14.90
N GLN A 107 7.76 17.34 -15.86
CA GLN A 107 7.16 18.68 -15.90
C GLN A 107 5.99 18.86 -14.93
N GLU A 108 5.40 17.76 -14.43
CA GLU A 108 4.26 17.80 -13.48
C GLU A 108 4.65 18.18 -12.05
N GLY A 109 5.94 18.37 -11.78
CA GLY A 109 6.47 18.84 -10.51
C GLY A 109 7.48 17.88 -9.86
N MET A 110 8.08 18.31 -8.75
CA MET A 110 9.14 17.56 -8.06
C MET A 110 8.62 16.66 -6.93
N GLN A 111 7.31 16.55 -6.73
CA GLN A 111 6.75 15.89 -5.54
C GLN A 111 7.06 14.38 -5.48
N ALA A 112 6.99 13.68 -6.61
CA ALA A 112 7.34 12.26 -6.69
C ALA A 112 8.84 12.04 -6.40
N VAL A 113 9.68 12.88 -7.02
CA VAL A 113 11.15 12.87 -6.84
C VAL A 113 11.54 13.05 -5.38
N MET A 114 10.98 14.07 -4.72
CA MET A 114 11.26 14.37 -3.30
C MET A 114 10.76 13.29 -2.34
N SER A 115 9.81 12.47 -2.78
CA SER A 115 9.19 11.40 -1.98
C SER A 115 9.73 10.00 -2.29
N SER A 116 10.73 9.89 -3.19
CA SER A 116 11.25 8.62 -3.70
C SER A 116 12.63 8.27 -3.13
N ASP A 117 12.96 6.98 -3.09
CA ASP A 117 14.28 6.50 -2.67
C ASP A 117 15.36 6.74 -3.74
N TYR A 118 14.96 6.58 -5.00
CA TYR A 118 15.80 6.85 -6.17
C TYR A 118 15.07 7.78 -7.13
N SER A 119 15.81 8.65 -7.82
CA SER A 119 15.24 9.49 -8.86
C SER A 119 16.11 9.60 -10.10
N PHE A 120 15.46 9.72 -11.25
CA PHE A 120 16.13 9.90 -12.54
C PHE A 120 15.19 10.56 -13.57
N ALA A 121 15.74 11.10 -14.65
CA ALA A 121 14.97 11.89 -15.60
C ALA A 121 14.10 11.07 -16.57
N GLN A 122 14.48 9.83 -16.88
CA GLN A 122 13.79 9.03 -17.91
C GLN A 122 13.69 7.57 -17.49
N PHE A 123 12.56 6.94 -17.81
CA PHE A 123 12.27 5.54 -17.46
C PHE A 123 13.35 4.53 -17.91
N ARG A 124 14.04 4.78 -19.04
CA ARG A 124 15.13 3.92 -19.55
C ARG A 124 16.26 3.69 -18.54
N HIS A 125 16.47 4.60 -17.59
CA HIS A 125 17.51 4.44 -16.56
C HIS A 125 17.16 3.37 -15.52
N LEU A 126 15.88 2.99 -15.41
CA LEU A 126 15.43 1.92 -14.51
C LEU A 126 16.13 0.59 -14.81
N GLN A 127 16.31 0.27 -16.09
CA GLN A 127 16.97 -0.97 -16.50
C GLN A 127 18.39 -1.05 -15.92
N ARG A 128 19.17 0.04 -16.03
CA ARG A 128 20.53 0.09 -15.49
C ARG A 128 20.53 0.09 -13.96
N LEU A 129 19.59 0.82 -13.34
CA LEU A 129 19.43 0.84 -11.89
C LEU A 129 19.21 -0.58 -11.34
N LEU A 130 18.30 -1.35 -11.93
CA LEU A 130 17.96 -2.68 -11.42
C LEU A 130 19.00 -3.74 -11.81
N LEU A 131 19.33 -3.85 -13.10
CA LEU A 131 20.10 -4.98 -13.62
C LEU A 131 21.61 -4.85 -13.31
N VAL A 132 22.13 -3.62 -13.20
CA VAL A 132 23.53 -3.38 -12.86
C VAL A 132 23.66 -3.05 -11.37
N HIS A 133 23.11 -1.91 -10.95
CA HIS A 133 23.35 -1.41 -9.59
C HIS A 133 22.64 -2.25 -8.53
N GLY A 134 21.39 -2.65 -8.78
CA GLY A 134 20.61 -3.52 -7.89
C GLY A 134 21.28 -4.87 -7.69
N ARG A 135 21.61 -5.57 -8.79
CA ARG A 135 22.31 -6.87 -8.74
C ARG A 135 23.67 -6.78 -8.04
N TRP A 136 24.49 -5.77 -8.37
CA TRP A 136 25.80 -5.59 -7.72
C TRP A 136 25.68 -5.25 -6.25
N SER A 137 24.73 -4.39 -5.87
CA SER A 137 24.47 -4.05 -4.47
C SER A 137 24.05 -5.29 -3.68
N TYR A 138 23.11 -6.08 -4.21
CA TYR A 138 22.65 -7.31 -3.58
C TYR A 138 23.80 -8.29 -3.31
N ILE A 139 24.61 -8.61 -4.34
CA ILE A 139 25.73 -9.55 -4.19
C ILE A 139 26.77 -9.04 -3.18
N ARG A 140 27.08 -7.73 -3.20
CA ARG A 140 28.03 -7.13 -2.25
C ARG A 140 27.52 -7.20 -0.81
N MET A 141 26.24 -6.87 -0.58
CA MET A 141 25.64 -6.94 0.75
C MET A 141 25.60 -8.37 1.30
N CYS A 142 25.24 -9.37 0.48
CA CYS A 142 25.27 -10.77 0.91
C CYS A 142 26.68 -11.23 1.31
N LYS A 143 27.71 -10.89 0.51
CA LYS A 143 29.10 -11.22 0.83
C LYS A 143 29.56 -10.52 2.11
N PHE A 144 29.24 -9.24 2.25
CA PHE A 144 29.58 -8.44 3.43
C PHE A 144 28.97 -9.02 4.69
N LEU A 145 27.65 -9.28 4.71
CA LEU A 145 26.96 -9.82 5.88
C LEU A 145 27.50 -11.20 6.28
N ARG A 146 27.72 -12.09 5.31
CA ARG A 146 28.29 -13.42 5.57
C ARG A 146 29.69 -13.33 6.19
N TYR A 147 30.55 -12.46 5.64
CA TYR A 147 31.88 -12.25 6.19
C TYR A 147 31.84 -11.58 7.56
N PHE A 148 30.94 -10.63 7.78
CA PHE A 148 30.73 -9.98 9.06
C PHE A 148 30.39 -11.00 10.15
N PHE A 149 29.41 -11.88 9.92
CA PHE A 149 29.08 -12.92 10.89
C PHE A 149 30.24 -13.89 11.11
N TYR A 150 30.87 -14.37 10.04
CA TYR A 150 32.03 -15.27 10.14
C TYR A 150 33.14 -14.67 11.02
N LYS A 151 33.56 -13.43 10.74
CA LYS A 151 34.64 -12.77 11.48
C LYS A 151 34.30 -12.60 12.96
N ASN A 152 33.07 -12.17 13.26
CA ASN A 152 32.65 -11.94 14.64
C ASN A 152 32.53 -13.27 15.41
N PHE A 153 31.96 -14.32 14.82
CA PHE A 153 31.90 -15.62 15.48
C PHE A 153 33.27 -16.26 15.67
N ALA A 154 34.15 -16.21 14.67
CA ALA A 154 35.51 -16.72 14.80
C ALA A 154 36.30 -16.02 15.92
N PHE A 155 36.12 -14.71 16.08
CA PHE A 155 36.75 -13.95 17.15
C PHE A 155 36.15 -14.31 18.52
N THR A 156 34.83 -14.26 18.65
CA THR A 156 34.16 -14.46 19.95
C THR A 156 34.28 -15.90 20.44
N LEU A 157 34.15 -16.91 19.58
CA LEU A 157 34.22 -18.33 19.98
C LEU A 157 35.61 -18.77 20.44
N VAL A 158 36.67 -18.05 20.09
CA VAL A 158 38.05 -18.34 20.55
C VAL A 158 38.33 -17.68 21.91
N HIS A 159 37.59 -16.63 22.26
CA HIS A 159 37.72 -15.92 23.53
C HIS A 159 36.80 -16.44 24.64
N PHE A 160 35.85 -17.33 24.31
CA PHE A 160 35.07 -18.13 25.25
C PHE A 160 35.77 -19.48 25.49
#